data_AF-A0A3M1K864-F1
#
_entry.id   AF-A0A3M1K864-F1
#
_cell.length_a   1.000
_cell.length_b   1.000
_cell.length_c   1.000
_cell.angle_alpha   90.00
_cell.angle_beta   90.00
_cell.angle_gamma   90.00
#
_symmetry.space_group_name_H-M   'P 1'
#
loop_
_entity.id
_entity.type
_entity.pdbx_description
1 polymer ?
#
loop_
_entity_poly.entity_id
_entity_poly.type
_entity_poly.pdbx_seq_one_letter_code
_entity_poly.pdbx_strand_id
1 'polypeptide(L)'
;MRTFFDRYIDLRMAIAGAFVMGTVVWWINRDHGPMMASLAALKQGAYTFFFGGFVTKTCERLAVEIDPAALALTLATLLPGGFAIGATLLVHHMRGTPEPFASAVPTILMAPPSLLILGWLHRRRSRGLRR
;
A
#
# COMPACT_ATOMS: atom_id res chain seq x y z
N MET A 1 19.57 -11.31 -10.29
CA MET A 1 18.38 -11.35 -9.40
C MET A 1 18.08 -10.02 -8.73
N ARG A 2 19.04 -9.32 -8.08
CA ARG A 2 18.81 -8.00 -7.45
C ARG A 2 18.13 -6.98 -8.39
N THR A 3 18.64 -6.79 -9.60
CA THR A 3 18.10 -5.84 -10.60
C THR A 3 16.67 -6.12 -11.06
N PHE A 4 16.19 -7.37 -10.97
CA PHE A 4 14.80 -7.70 -11.28
C PHE A 4 13.90 -7.32 -10.10
N PHE A 5 14.22 -7.77 -8.89
CA PHE A 5 13.44 -7.45 -7.69
C PHE A 5 13.34 -5.95 -7.43
N ASP A 6 14.45 -5.21 -7.54
CA ASP A 6 14.48 -3.75 -7.34
C ASP A 6 13.59 -3.01 -8.34
N ARG A 7 13.33 -3.61 -9.50
CA ARG A 7 12.45 -3.03 -10.53
C ARG A 7 10.99 -3.13 -10.12
N TYR A 8 10.55 -4.24 -9.54
CA TYR A 8 9.13 -4.53 -9.28
C TYR A 8 8.72 -4.37 -7.83
N ILE A 9 9.64 -4.34 -6.87
CA ILE A 9 9.36 -4.25 -5.44
C ILE A 9 10.24 -3.17 -4.81
N ASP A 10 9.61 -2.20 -4.16
CA ASP A 10 10.31 -1.29 -3.23
C ASP A 10 10.35 -1.89 -1.82
N LEU A 11 11.48 -2.54 -1.47
CA LEU A 11 11.62 -3.23 -0.18
C LEU A 11 11.57 -2.26 1.01
N ARG A 12 12.05 -1.02 0.86
CA ARG A 12 12.03 -0.03 1.94
C ARG A 12 10.59 0.39 2.24
N MET A 13 9.80 0.67 1.20
CA MET A 13 8.39 1.01 1.36
C MET A 13 7.56 -0.18 1.86
N ALA A 14 7.88 -1.40 1.43
CA ALA A 14 7.28 -2.61 1.96
C ALA A 14 7.47 -2.76 3.47
N ILE A 15 8.71 -2.63 3.96
CA ILE A 15 9.01 -2.75 5.40
C ILE A 15 8.38 -1.60 6.20
N ALA A 16 8.55 -0.36 5.74
CA ALA A 16 8.02 0.81 6.43
C ALA A 16 6.47 0.76 6.50
N GLY A 17 5.82 0.43 5.38
CA GLY A 17 4.38 0.26 5.32
C GLY A 17 3.91 -0.86 6.24
N ALA A 18 4.57 -2.02 6.24
CA ALA A 18 4.21 -3.16 7.08
C ALA A 18 4.24 -2.82 8.57
N PHE A 19 5.28 -2.10 9.00
CA PHE A 19 5.40 -1.66 10.38
C PHE A 19 4.30 -0.66 10.75
N VAL A 20 4.15 0.43 9.98
CA VAL A 20 3.15 1.47 10.25
C VAL A 20 1.75 0.89 10.27
N MET A 21 1.38 0.14 9.23
CA MET A 21 0.03 -0.40 9.12
C MET A 21 -0.24 -1.50 10.15
N GLY A 22 0.73 -2.36 10.42
CA GLY A 22 0.63 -3.37 11.48
C GLY A 22 0.35 -2.74 12.83
N THR A 23 1.07 -1.66 13.19
CA THR A 23 0.83 -0.90 14.43
C THR A 23 -0.56 -0.28 14.48
N VAL A 24 -1.02 0.35 13.39
CA VAL A 24 -2.36 0.95 13.32
C VAL A 24 -3.45 -0.12 13.52
N VAL A 25 -3.35 -1.26 12.83
CA VAL A 25 -4.34 -2.33 12.95
C VAL A 25 -4.29 -3.02 14.31
N TRP A 26 -3.10 -3.15 14.92
CA TRP A 26 -2.99 -3.61 16.30
C TRP A 26 -3.77 -2.71 17.25
N TRP A 27 -3.59 -1.39 17.12
CA TRP A 27 -4.28 -0.40 17.95
C TRP A 27 -5.79 -0.46 17.80
N ILE A 28 -6.29 -0.65 16.57
CA ILE A 28 -7.72 -0.80 16.28
C ILE A 28 -8.32 -2.02 16.98
N ASN A 29 -7.57 -3.12 17.08
CA ASN A 29 -8.07 -4.39 17.61
C ASN A 29 -7.71 -4.63 19.08
N ARG A 30 -7.05 -3.70 19.77
CA ARG A 30 -6.49 -3.88 21.12
C ARG A 30 -7.53 -4.29 22.18
N ASP A 31 -8.77 -3.81 22.04
CA ASP A 31 -9.86 -4.06 23.00
C ASP A 31 -10.37 -5.51 22.95
N HIS A 32 -9.96 -6.28 21.92
CA HIS A 32 -10.25 -7.71 21.76
C HIS A 32 -9.14 -8.61 22.33
N GLY A 33 -8.21 -8.04 23.07
CA GLY A 33 -7.09 -8.73 23.72
C GLY A 33 -5.83 -8.83 22.85
N PRO A 34 -4.66 -9.01 23.49
CA PRO A 34 -3.36 -8.91 22.82
C PRO A 34 -3.16 -9.96 21.74
N MET A 35 -3.71 -11.16 21.91
CA MET A 35 -3.61 -12.24 20.92
C MET A 35 -4.34 -11.87 19.62
N MET A 36 -5.61 -11.47 19.71
CA MET A 36 -6.41 -11.12 18.55
C MET A 36 -5.89 -9.87 17.84
N ALA A 37 -5.47 -8.86 18.61
CA ALA A 37 -4.84 -7.66 18.06
C ALA A 37 -3.55 -7.99 17.30
N SER A 38 -2.71 -8.88 17.84
CA SER A 38 -1.47 -9.30 17.20
C SER A 38 -1.71 -10.13 15.94
N LEU A 39 -2.74 -11.00 15.92
CA LEU A 39 -3.12 -11.73 14.70
C LEU A 39 -3.60 -10.79 13.60
N ALA A 40 -4.43 -9.79 13.92
CA ALA A 40 -4.88 -8.77 12.97
C ALA A 40 -3.69 -7.93 12.44
N ALA A 41 -2.81 -7.50 13.34
CA ALA A 41 -1.61 -6.74 13.01
C ALA A 41 -0.64 -7.53 12.13
N LEU A 42 -0.44 -8.83 12.42
CA LEU A 42 0.42 -9.69 11.63
C LEU A 42 -0.12 -9.90 10.22
N LYS A 43 -1.44 -10.10 10.08
CA LYS A 43 -2.11 -10.16 8.78
C LYS A 43 -1.89 -8.89 7.97
N GLN A 44 -2.12 -7.74 8.60
CA GLN A 44 -1.92 -6.42 8.00
C GLN A 44 -0.46 -6.22 7.57
N GLY A 45 0.47 -6.48 8.49
CA GLY A 45 1.89 -6.32 8.26
C GLY A 45 2.41 -7.27 7.17
N ALA A 46 2.00 -8.54 7.19
CA ALA A 46 2.42 -9.54 6.22
C ALA A 46 1.99 -9.16 4.80
N TYR A 47 0.71 -8.82 4.57
CA TYR A 47 0.30 -8.44 3.21
C TYR A 47 0.99 -7.13 2.79
N THR A 48 1.11 -6.15 3.70
CA THR A 48 1.75 -4.87 3.36
C THR A 48 3.23 -5.06 3.03
N PHE A 49 3.91 -6.00 3.69
CA PHE A 49 5.28 -6.37 3.37
C PHE A 49 5.39 -7.01 1.99
N PHE A 50 4.55 -8.00 1.67
CA PHE A 50 4.63 -8.70 0.39
C PHE A 50 4.15 -7.85 -0.80
N PHE A 51 3.15 -6.99 -0.61
CA PHE A 51 2.50 -6.26 -1.68
C PHE A 51 2.77 -4.76 -1.69
N GLY A 52 3.18 -4.15 -0.57
CA GLY A 52 3.39 -2.71 -0.48
C GLY A 52 4.42 -2.20 -1.46
N GLY A 53 5.57 -2.87 -1.55
CA GLY A 53 6.61 -2.52 -2.52
C GLY A 53 6.17 -2.66 -3.98
N PHE A 54 5.31 -3.65 -4.28
CA PHE A 54 4.73 -3.85 -5.60
C PHE A 54 3.72 -2.74 -5.96
N VAL A 55 2.85 -2.37 -5.02
CA VAL A 55 1.89 -1.26 -5.16
C VAL A 55 2.64 0.06 -5.41
N THR A 56 3.70 0.33 -4.64
CA THR A 56 4.57 1.50 -4.82
C THR A 56 5.18 1.53 -6.22
N LYS A 57 5.86 0.46 -6.65
CA LYS A 57 6.53 0.45 -7.96
C LYS A 57 5.55 0.53 -9.12
N THR A 58 4.37 -0.08 -9.00
CA THR A 58 3.32 0.01 -10.02
C THR A 58 2.79 1.43 -10.13
N CYS A 59 2.57 2.11 -9.00
CA CYS A 59 2.22 3.54 -8.98
C CYS A 59 3.28 4.41 -9.67
N GLU A 60 4.55 4.25 -9.30
CA GLU A 60 5.66 5.01 -9.88
C GLU A 60 5.75 4.86 -11.40
N ARG A 61 5.64 3.62 -11.92
CA ARG A 61 5.68 3.34 -13.36
C ARG A 61 4.51 3.96 -14.11
N LEU A 62 3.28 3.70 -13.66
CA LEU A 62 2.07 4.26 -14.29
C LEU A 62 2.09 5.79 -14.31
N ALA A 63 2.64 6.40 -13.26
CA ALA A 63 2.75 7.85 -13.16
C ALA A 63 3.71 8.47 -14.18
N VAL A 64 4.67 7.74 -14.76
CA VAL A 64 5.64 8.29 -15.73
C VAL A 64 5.43 7.83 -17.16
N GLU A 65 4.94 6.60 -17.37
CA GLU A 65 4.80 5.99 -18.69
C GLU A 65 3.59 6.49 -19.48
N ILE A 66 2.59 7.05 -18.79
CA ILE A 66 1.32 7.46 -19.40
C ILE A 66 1.28 8.99 -19.61
N ASP A 67 0.68 9.40 -20.73
CA ASP A 67 0.25 10.76 -21.02
C ASP A 67 -1.23 10.75 -21.45
N PRO A 68 -2.02 11.79 -21.10
CA PRO A 68 -1.64 13.00 -20.36
C PRO A 68 -1.47 12.77 -18.84
N ALA A 69 -0.90 13.75 -18.14
CA ALA A 69 -0.58 13.65 -16.70
C ALA A 69 -1.79 13.34 -15.81
N ALA A 70 -2.97 13.90 -16.13
CA ALA A 70 -4.19 13.63 -15.40
C ALA A 70 -4.56 12.13 -15.46
N LEU A 71 -4.52 11.53 -16.65
CA LEU A 71 -4.79 10.10 -16.83
C LEU A 71 -3.75 9.25 -16.09
N ALA A 72 -2.47 9.60 -16.20
CA ALA A 72 -1.38 8.89 -15.54
C ALA A 72 -1.56 8.84 -14.02
N LEU A 73 -1.85 9.99 -13.38
CA LEU A 73 -2.02 10.07 -11.94
C LEU A 73 -3.30 9.37 -11.45
N THR A 74 -4.39 9.47 -12.23
CA THR A 74 -5.63 8.73 -11.94
C THR A 74 -5.37 7.23 -11.94
N LEU A 75 -4.75 6.68 -12.98
CA LEU A 75 -4.47 5.25 -13.07
C LEU A 75 -3.44 4.78 -12.03
N ALA A 76 -2.38 5.57 -11.80
CA ALA A 76 -1.37 5.30 -10.79
C ALA A 76 -1.90 5.30 -9.35
N THR A 77 -3.04 5.98 -9.12
CA THR A 77 -3.72 6.00 -7.82
C THR A 77 -4.74 4.88 -7.70
N LEU A 78 -5.64 4.77 -8.68
CA LEU A 78 -6.80 3.89 -8.59
C LEU A 78 -6.45 2.42 -8.77
N LEU A 79 -5.55 2.06 -9.70
CA LEU A 79 -5.22 0.65 -9.92
C LEU A 79 -4.44 0.05 -8.75
N PRO A 80 -3.31 0.65 -8.30
CA PRO A 80 -2.57 0.12 -7.16
C PRO A 80 -3.34 0.30 -5.85
N GLY A 81 -4.08 1.40 -5.69
CA GLY A 81 -4.91 1.67 -4.51
C GLY A 81 -6.08 0.70 -4.40
N GLY A 82 -6.79 0.45 -5.51
CA GLY A 82 -7.86 -0.55 -5.56
C GLY A 82 -7.36 -1.96 -5.25
N PHE A 83 -6.19 -2.33 -5.79
CA PHE A 83 -5.52 -3.58 -5.43
C PHE A 83 -5.21 -3.66 -3.93
N ALA A 84 -4.60 -2.61 -3.36
CA ALA A 84 -4.25 -2.58 -1.94
C ALA A 84 -5.49 -2.69 -1.03
N ILE A 85 -6.55 -1.94 -1.34
CA ILE A 85 -7.82 -1.98 -0.61
C ILE A 85 -8.47 -3.35 -0.72
N GLY A 86 -8.58 -3.90 -1.94
CA GLY A 86 -9.15 -5.23 -2.18
C GLY A 86 -8.40 -6.33 -1.45
N ALA A 87 -7.06 -6.31 -1.49
CA ALA A 87 -6.22 -7.26 -0.76
C ALA A 87 -6.40 -7.14 0.77
N THR A 88 -6.49 -5.91 1.28
CA THR A 88 -6.73 -5.66 2.72
C THR A 88 -8.07 -6.23 3.16
N LEU A 89 -9.13 -5.93 2.41
CA LEU A 89 -10.46 -6.43 2.69
C LEU A 89 -10.47 -7.96 2.66
N LEU A 90 -9.84 -8.58 1.65
CA LEU A 90 -9.75 -10.03 1.54
C LEU A 90 -9.08 -10.64 2.78
N VAL A 91 -7.90 -10.15 3.16
CA VAL A 91 -7.12 -10.68 4.29
C VAL A 91 -7.88 -10.52 5.61
N HIS A 92 -8.58 -9.41 5.80
CA HIS A 92 -9.31 -9.16 7.03
C HIS A 92 -10.66 -9.89 7.13
N HIS A 93 -11.30 -10.23 6.00
CA HIS A 93 -12.49 -11.09 5.98
C HIS A 93 -12.17 -12.57 6.22
N MET A 94 -10.90 -12.97 6.19
CA MET A 94 -10.47 -14.29 6.68
C MET A 94 -10.56 -14.33 8.22
N ARG A 95 -11.00 -15.47 8.78
CA ARG A 95 -11.15 -15.71 10.23
C ARG A 95 -9.98 -15.18 11.06
N GLY A 96 -10.26 -14.57 12.22
CA GLY A 96 -9.24 -14.12 13.18
C GLY A 96 -8.91 -12.62 13.12
N THR A 97 -9.74 -11.81 12.47
CA THR A 97 -9.78 -10.35 12.68
C THR A 97 -11.08 -10.01 13.39
N PRO A 98 -11.05 -9.49 14.63
CA PRO A 98 -12.27 -9.09 15.35
C PRO A 98 -13.04 -7.99 14.64
N GLU A 99 -12.33 -7.00 14.11
CA GLU A 99 -12.91 -5.83 13.43
C GLU A 99 -12.44 -5.74 11.96
N PRO A 100 -12.95 -6.58 11.04
CA PRO A 100 -12.47 -6.64 9.65
C PRO A 100 -12.57 -5.32 8.91
N PHE A 101 -13.73 -4.66 8.99
CA PHE A 101 -13.96 -3.41 8.26
C PHE A 101 -13.14 -2.27 8.85
N ALA A 102 -13.15 -2.11 10.18
CA ALA A 102 -12.36 -1.05 10.83
C ALA A 102 -10.86 -1.22 10.56
N SER A 103 -10.36 -2.47 10.48
CA SER A 103 -8.97 -2.74 10.11
C SER A 103 -8.63 -2.35 8.66
N ALA A 104 -9.62 -2.33 7.75
CA ALA A 104 -9.44 -1.89 6.36
C ALA A 104 -9.57 -0.38 6.16
N VAL A 105 -10.24 0.34 7.07
CA VAL A 105 -10.44 1.80 7.00
C VAL A 105 -9.12 2.56 6.83
N PRO A 106 -8.04 2.27 7.58
CA PRO A 106 -6.75 2.93 7.38
C PRO A 106 -6.25 2.81 5.93
N THR A 107 -6.30 1.62 5.32
CA THR A 107 -5.87 1.44 3.93
C THR A 107 -6.76 2.23 2.97
N ILE A 108 -8.08 2.20 3.17
CA ILE A 108 -9.05 2.93 2.34
C ILE A 108 -8.78 4.44 2.36
N LEU A 109 -8.49 5.00 3.53
CA LEU A 109 -8.27 6.43 3.70
C LEU A 109 -6.86 6.86 3.30
N MET A 110 -5.85 6.05 3.60
CA MET A 110 -4.45 6.44 3.40
C MET A 110 -3.90 6.09 2.02
N ALA A 111 -4.32 4.97 1.40
CA ALA A 111 -3.71 4.53 0.14
C ALA A 111 -3.96 5.52 -1.01
N PRO A 112 -5.20 6.02 -1.28
CA PRO A 112 -5.43 6.94 -2.39
C PRO A 112 -4.61 8.24 -2.31
N PRO A 113 -4.62 9.03 -1.22
CA PRO A 113 -3.83 10.25 -1.16
C PRO A 113 -2.33 9.97 -1.17
N SER A 114 -1.86 8.91 -0.51
CA SER A 114 -0.43 8.56 -0.49
C SER A 114 0.09 8.19 -1.88
N LEU A 115 -0.68 7.40 -2.64
CA LEU A 115 -0.31 6.99 -4.01
C LEU A 115 -0.40 8.16 -4.99
N LEU A 116 -1.39 9.04 -4.86
CA LEU A 116 -1.47 10.25 -5.68
C LEU A 116 -0.24 11.15 -5.46
N ILE A 117 0.12 11.40 -4.19
CA ILE A 117 1.29 12.21 -3.84
C ILE A 117 2.58 11.54 -4.34
N LEU A 118 2.74 10.23 -4.10
CA LEU A 118 3.90 9.47 -4.57
C LEU A 118 4.05 9.55 -6.09
N GLY A 119 2.97 9.26 -6.83
CA GLY A 119 2.95 9.29 -8.29
C GLY A 119 3.28 10.68 -8.82
N TRP A 120 2.72 11.74 -8.23
CA TRP A 120 3.01 13.12 -8.60
C TRP A 120 4.48 13.49 -8.36
N LEU A 121 5.02 13.18 -7.19
CA LEU A 121 6.42 13.45 -6.84
C LEU A 121 7.38 12.70 -7.79
N HIS A 122 7.12 11.41 -8.02
CA HIS A 122 7.94 10.57 -8.89
C HIS A 122 7.91 11.05 -10.34
N ARG A 123 6.74 11.45 -10.84
CA ARG A 123 6.58 12.02 -12.18
C ARG A 123 7.35 13.32 -12.36
N ARG A 124 7.25 14.25 -11.41
CA ARG A 124 7.96 15.55 -11.49
C ARG A 124 9.48 15.36 -11.50
N ARG A 125 10.01 14.49 -10.64
CA ARG A 125 11.45 14.17 -10.61
C ARG A 125 11.90 13.56 -11.93
N SER A 126 11.18 12.57 -12.44
CA SER A 126 11.56 11.85 -13.66
C SER A 126 11.50 12.71 -14.92
N ARG A 127 10.52 13.61 -15.04
CA ARG A 127 10.42 14.53 -16.20
C ARG A 127 11.31 15.76 -16.06
N GLY A 128 11.64 16.19 -14.84
CA GLY A 128 12.65 17.23 -14.59
C GLY A 128 14.07 16.76 -14.94
N LEU A 129 14.36 15.47 -14.77
CA LEU A 129 15.62 14.85 -15.19
C LEU A 129 15.70 14.54 -16.71
N ARG A 130 14.57 14.60 -17.43
CA ARG A 130 14.49 14.36 -18.88
C ARG A 130 14.43 15.66 -19.71
N ARG A 131 14.51 16.82 -19.06
CA ARG A 131 14.67 18.13 -19.71
C ARG A 131 16.13 18.53 -19.63
#